data_AF-A0A8T5NXL4-F1
#
_entry.id   AF-A0A8T5NXL4-F1
#
_cell.length_a   1.000
_cell.length_b   1.000
_cell.length_c   1.000
_cell.angle_alpha   90.00
_cell.angle_beta   90.00
_cell.angle_gamma   90.00
#
_symmetry.space_group_name_H-M   'P 1'
#
loop_
_entity.id
_entity.type
_entity.pdbx_description
1 polymer ?
#
loop_
_entity_poly.entity_id
_entity_poly.type
_entity_poly.pdbx_seq_one_letter_code
_entity_poly.pdbx_strand_id
1 'polypeptide(L)' 'MASVTFAIPADIKAEMKSLAWVNWSESAREKLLTDIERSKALEKLIKIVSKSKFTEKDAGLLSEKVKSSMHKQLKKEGLI' A
#
# COMPACT_ATOMS: atom_id res chain seq x y z
N MET A 1 -16.88 -6.73 25.32
CA MET A 1 -16.60 -6.72 23.88
C MET A 1 -17.70 -5.95 23.18
N ALA A 2 -17.36 -5.16 22.15
CA ALA A 2 -18.35 -4.48 21.30
C ALA A 2 -18.72 -5.39 20.12
N SER A 3 -19.98 -5.37 19.70
CA SER A 3 -20.45 -6.08 18.50
C SER A 3 -20.61 -5.10 17.34
N VAL A 4 -20.28 -5.57 16.14
CA VAL A 4 -20.50 -4.85 14.88
C VAL A 4 -21.32 -5.76 13.97
N THR A 5 -22.38 -5.21 13.38
CA THR A 5 -23.25 -5.95 12.44
C THR A 5 -23.08 -5.37 11.05
N PHE A 6 -22.80 -6.24 10.07
CA PHE A 6 -22.67 -5.86 8.67
C PHE A 6 -23.88 -6.35 7.87
N ALA A 7 -24.42 -5.48 7.03
CA ALA A 7 -25.33 -5.89 5.98
C ALA A 7 -24.49 -6.45 4.83
N ILE A 8 -24.68 -7.73 4.52
CA ILE A 8 -24.02 -8.40 3.40
C ILE A 8 -25.06 -8.84 2.36
N PRO A 9 -24.73 -8.79 1.07
CA PRO A 9 -25.49 -9.42 0.00
C PRO A 9 -25.83 -10.90 0.27
N ALA A 10 -26.98 -11.35 -0.23
CA ALA A 10 -27.50 -12.68 0.07
C ALA A 10 -26.66 -13.82 -0.55
N ASP A 11 -26.11 -13.58 -1.74
CA ASP A 11 -25.14 -14.43 -2.43
C ASP A 11 -23.86 -14.62 -1.60
N ILE A 12 -23.27 -13.53 -1.08
CA ILE A 12 -22.09 -13.61 -0.21
C ILE A 12 -22.40 -14.41 1.05
N LYS A 13 -23.57 -14.21 1.67
CA LYS A 13 -24.00 -14.97 2.84
C LYS A 13 -24.14 -16.47 2.54
N ALA A 14 -24.59 -16.83 1.34
CA ALA A 14 -24.71 -18.23 0.92
C ALA A 14 -23.32 -18.89 0.81
N GLU A 15 -22.35 -18.20 0.22
CA GLU A 15 -20.95 -18.67 0.14
C GLU A 15 -20.29 -18.76 1.52
N MET A 16 -20.52 -17.78 2.39
CA MET A 16 -20.00 -17.85 3.77
C MET A 16 -20.56 -19.05 4.54
N LYS A 17 -21.81 -19.44 4.26
CA LYS A 17 -22.44 -20.64 4.85
C LYS A 17 -21.89 -21.94 4.26
N SER A 18 -21.55 -21.98 2.97
CA SER A 18 -20.96 -23.17 2.35
C SER A 18 -19.58 -23.48 2.95
N LEU A 19 -18.87 -22.43 3.36
CA LEU A 19 -17.58 -22.49 4.06
C LEU A 19 -17.74 -22.34 5.59
N ALA A 20 -18.66 -23.12 6.19
CA ALA A 20 -18.99 -23.03 7.62
C ALA A 20 -17.81 -23.31 8.57
N TRP A 21 -16.73 -23.93 8.09
CA TRP A 21 -15.51 -24.18 8.86
C TRP A 21 -14.64 -22.93 9.07
N VAL A 22 -14.91 -21.84 8.34
CA VAL A 22 -14.16 -20.58 8.44
C VAL A 22 -14.68 -19.74 9.60
N ASN A 23 -13.77 -19.24 10.45
CA ASN A 23 -14.10 -18.25 11.46
C ASN A 23 -14.15 -16.84 10.84
N TRP A 24 -15.31 -16.51 10.26
CA TRP A 24 -15.53 -15.23 9.59
C TRP A 24 -15.35 -14.01 10.49
N SER A 25 -15.63 -14.13 11.78
CA SER A 25 -15.43 -13.03 12.75
C SER A 25 -13.96 -12.71 12.95
N GLU A 26 -13.09 -13.72 12.98
CA GLU A 26 -11.65 -13.53 13.10
C GLU A 26 -11.06 -12.96 11.82
N SER A 27 -11.44 -13.53 10.67
CA SER A 27 -11.01 -13.01 9.36
C SER A 27 -11.42 -11.56 9.15
N ALA A 28 -12.66 -11.19 9.54
CA ALA A 28 -13.11 -9.81 9.49
C ALA A 28 -12.30 -8.90 10.42
N ARG A 29 -11.94 -9.37 11.62
CA ARG A 29 -11.12 -8.60 12.57
C ARG A 29 -9.73 -8.31 12.01
N GLU A 30 -9.03 -9.32 11.49
CA GLU A 30 -7.70 -9.16 10.89
C GLU A 30 -7.74 -8.19 9.71
N LYS A 31 -8.76 -8.32 8.85
CA LYS A 31 -8.93 -7.45 7.70
C LYS A 31 -9.18 -5.99 8.12
N LEU A 32 -10.07 -5.78 9.09
CA LEU A 32 -10.36 -4.45 9.62
C LEU A 32 -9.12 -3.81 10.27
N LEU A 33 -8.34 -4.58 11.04
CA LEU A 33 -7.10 -4.08 11.64
C LEU A 33 -6.11 -3.62 10.56
N THR A 34 -5.92 -4.45 9.54
CA THR A 34 -5.01 -4.16 8.41
C THR A 34 -5.46 -2.90 7.67
N ASP A 35 -6.76 -2.75 7.40
CA ASP A 35 -7.30 -1.59 6.68
C ASP A 35 -7.21 -0.31 7.52
N ILE A 36 -7.39 -0.39 8.84
CA ILE A 36 -7.17 0.74 9.77
C ILE A 36 -5.70 1.16 9.75
N GLU A 37 -4.76 0.22 9.86
CA GLU A 37 -3.33 0.51 9.84
C GLU A 37 -2.89 1.14 8.52
N ARG A 38 -3.35 0.58 7.39
CA ARG A 38 -3.10 1.12 6.06
C ARG A 38 -3.66 2.54 5.92
N SER A 39 -4.87 2.78 6.41
CA SER A 39 -5.50 4.11 6.36
C SER A 39 -4.70 5.13 7.18
N LYS A 40 -4.25 4.76 8.39
CA LYS A 40 -3.37 5.61 9.22
C LYS A 40 -2.03 5.88 8.54
N ALA A 41 -1.44 4.88 7.89
CA ALA A 41 -0.19 5.05 7.15
C ALA A 41 -0.38 6.00 5.96
N LEU A 42 -1.48 5.87 5.22
CA LEU A 42 -1.82 6.75 4.11
C LEU A 42 -2.05 8.19 4.57
N GLU A 43 -2.78 8.41 5.67
CA GLU A 43 -2.94 9.75 6.26
C GLU A 43 -1.61 10.39 6.64
N LYS A 44 -0.70 9.61 7.25
CA LYS A 44 0.65 10.08 7.56
C LYS A 44 1.43 10.42 6.30
N LEU A 45 1.37 9.57 5.28
CA LEU A 45 2.03 9.80 4.00
C LEU A 45 1.53 11.09 3.36
N ILE A 46 0.21 11.28 3.28
CA ILE A 46 -0.42 12.51 2.76
C ILE A 46 0.11 13.73 3.52
N LYS A 47 0.21 13.68 4.86
CA LYS A 47 0.78 14.77 5.66
C LYS A 47 2.25 15.03 5.33
N ILE A 48 3.07 13.98 5.18
CA ILE A 48 4.49 14.11 4.83
C ILE A 48 4.65 14.75 3.45
N VAL A 49 3.88 14.30 2.46
CA VAL A 49 3.99 14.80 1.08
C VAL A 49 3.20 16.10 0.86
N SER A 50 2.39 16.56 1.81
CA SER A 50 1.50 17.72 1.66
C SER A 50 2.20 19.02 1.25
N LYS A 51 3.47 19.18 1.61
CA LYS A 51 4.29 20.35 1.25
C LYS A 51 5.23 20.08 0.07
N SER A 52 5.26 18.85 -0.43
CA SER A 52 6.11 18.48 -1.56
C SER A 52 5.60 19.15 -2.83
N LYS A 53 6.52 19.78 -3.57
CA LYS A 53 6.28 20.28 -4.94
C LYS A 53 6.89 19.34 -5.98
N PHE A 54 7.38 18.18 -5.55
CA PHE A 54 8.07 17.23 -6.40
C PHE A 54 7.11 16.63 -7.42
N THR A 55 7.40 16.87 -8.69
CA THR A 55 6.58 16.42 -9.82
C THR A 55 7.18 15.19 -10.48
N GLU A 56 6.41 14.54 -11.35
CA GLU A 56 6.93 13.44 -12.18
C GLU A 56 8.07 13.89 -13.10
N LYS A 57 8.04 15.15 -13.57
CA LYS A 57 9.12 15.72 -14.36
C LYS A 57 10.42 15.79 -13.55
N ASP A 58 10.34 16.15 -12.28
CA ASP A 58 11.49 16.19 -11.38
C ASP A 58 12.05 14.78 -11.15
N ALA A 59 11.17 13.77 -11.04
CA ALA A 59 11.55 12.37 -10.97
C ALA A 59 12.32 11.91 -12.23
N GLY A 60 11.84 12.30 -13.42
CA GLY A 60 12.49 11.99 -14.69
C GLY A 60 13.88 12.62 -14.81
N LEU A 61 14.01 13.92 -14.48
CA LEU A 61 15.30 14.62 -14.49
C LEU A 61 16.29 14.01 -13.49
N LEU A 62 15.80 13.62 -12.31
CA LEU A 62 16.61 12.94 -11.31
C LEU A 62 17.10 11.58 -11.82
N SER A 63 16.24 10.81 -12.49
CA SER A 63 16.60 9.50 -13.07
C SER A 63 17.75 9.63 -14.06
N GLU A 64 17.66 10.56 -15.01
CA GLU A 64 18.71 10.78 -16.02
C GLU A 64 20.03 11.26 -15.38
N LYS A 65 19.94 12.11 -14.35
CA LYS A 65 21.10 12.54 -13.58
C LYS A 65 21.78 11.37 -12.86
N VAL A 66 21.00 10.48 -12.25
CA VAL A 66 21.54 9.29 -11.56
C VAL A 66 22.19 8.34 -12.56
N LYS A 67 21.52 8.03 -13.68
CA LYS A 67 22.07 7.16 -14.74
C LYS A 67 23.40 7.69 -15.27
N SER A 68 23.44 8.97 -15.63
CA SER A 68 24.67 9.60 -16.17
C SER A 68 25.79 9.66 -15.14
N SER A 69 25.48 9.90 -13.87
CA SER A 69 26.47 9.88 -12.78
C SER A 69 27.03 8.47 -12.58
N MET A 70 26.17 7.46 -12.52
CA MET A 70 26.57 6.07 -12.34
C MET A 70 27.41 5.58 -13.52
N HIS A 71 27.01 5.90 -14.74
CA HIS A 71 27.78 5.57 -15.95
C HIS A 71 29.20 6.15 -15.91
N LYS A 72 29.34 7.42 -15.50
CA LYS A 72 30.66 8.06 -15.35
C LYS A 72 31.51 7.38 -14.28
N GLN A 73 30.91 6.98 -13.17
CA GLN A 73 31.60 6.29 -12.08
C GLN A 73 32.09 4.91 -12.52
N LEU A 74 31.21 4.09 -13.12
CA LEU A 74 31.55 2.75 -13.58
C LEU A 74 32.64 2.78 -14.66
N LYS A 75 32.60 3.77 -15.55
CA LYS A 75 33.67 3.99 -16.55
C LYS A 75 35.01 4.36 -15.90
N LYS A 76 35.00 5.16 -14.83
CA LYS A 76 36.19 5.51 -14.06
C LYS A 76 36.78 4.30 -13.33
N GLU A 77 35.93 3.40 -12.88
CA GLU A 77 36.31 2.15 -12.19
C GLU A 77 36.68 1.02 -13.17
N GLY A 78 36.57 1.24 -14.49
CA GLY A 78 36.95 0.27 -15.53
C GLY A 78 35.99 -0.93 -15.64
N LEU A 79 34.78 -0.80 -15.09
CA LEU A 79 33.76 -1.84 -15.10
C LEU A 79 32.92 -1.83 -16.38
N ILE A 80 32.94 -0.71 -17.12
CA ILE A 80 32.35 -0.48 -18.45
C ILE A 80 33.19 0.51 -19.27
#